data_AF-A0A1F5RZR7-F1
#
_entry.id   AF-A0A1F5RZR7-F1
#
_cell.length_a   1.000
_cell.length_b   1.000
_cell.length_c   1.000
_cell.angle_alpha   90.00
_cell.angle_beta   90.00
_cell.angle_gamma   90.00
#
_symmetry.space_group_name_H-M   'P 1'
#
loop_
_entity.id
_entity.type
_entity.pdbx_description
1 polymer ?
#
loop_
_entity_poly.entity_id
_entity_poly.type
_entity_poly.pdbx_seq_one_letter_code
_entity_poly.pdbx_strand_id
1 'polypeptide(L)'
;MEKEPNIEGEKSVINREELQEFIKDRDVKPEDFYLIEELASFPKSMVIMELHNLFNTYHEKSGKELERMIKNEIDSQRKELYEIMKQFYEKYGWEKSWHLERLLEKK
;
A
#
# COMPACT_ATOMS: atom_id res chain seq x y z
N MET A 1 -21.44 13.78 -31.15
CA MET A 1 -21.76 13.61 -29.73
C MET A 1 -20.69 12.71 -29.15
N GLU A 2 -19.60 13.33 -28.70
CA GLU A 2 -18.58 12.64 -27.93
C GLU A 2 -19.22 12.27 -26.60
N LYS A 3 -19.17 10.99 -26.25
CA LYS A 3 -19.59 10.53 -24.93
C LYS A 3 -18.47 10.93 -23.98
N GLU A 4 -18.71 11.98 -23.20
CA GLU A 4 -17.89 12.29 -22.03
C GLU A 4 -17.86 11.05 -21.12
N PRO A 5 -16.68 10.58 -20.68
CA PRO A 5 -16.62 9.52 -19.70
C PRO A 5 -17.19 10.07 -18.39
N ASN A 6 -18.22 9.39 -17.91
CA ASN A 6 -18.90 9.66 -16.65
C ASN A 6 -17.93 9.37 -15.48
N ILE A 7 -17.12 10.35 -15.08
CA ILE A 7 -16.27 10.28 -13.88
C ILE A 7 -17.08 10.87 -12.71
N GLU A 8 -18.18 10.20 -12.38
CA GLU A 8 -18.89 10.42 -11.12
C GLU A 8 -18.81 9.12 -10.30
N GLY A 9 -18.02 9.13 -9.22
CA GLY A 9 -18.47 8.43 -8.01
C GLY A 9 -17.49 7.59 -7.19
N GLU A 10 -16.33 7.16 -7.70
CA GLU A 10 -15.34 6.54 -6.82
C GLU A 10 -14.48 7.63 -6.18
N LYS A 11 -14.82 8.02 -4.95
CA LYS A 11 -13.90 8.81 -4.13
C LYS A 11 -12.62 7.99 -3.97
N SER A 12 -11.56 8.41 -4.69
CA SER A 12 -10.18 7.93 -4.56
C SER A 12 -9.84 7.62 -3.10
N VAL A 13 -9.18 6.48 -2.82
CA VAL A 13 -8.87 6.11 -1.44
C VAL A 13 -8.01 7.18 -0.76
N ILE A 14 -7.14 7.85 -1.52
CA ILE A 14 -6.29 8.92 -1.01
C ILE A 14 -7.10 10.08 -0.44
N ASN A 15 -8.35 10.29 -0.87
CA ASN A 15 -9.20 11.38 -0.39
C ASN A 15 -9.84 11.11 0.98
N ARG A 16 -9.60 9.95 1.59
CA ARG A 16 -10.01 9.68 2.98
C ARG A 16 -9.21 10.55 3.93
N GLU A 17 -9.89 11.11 4.94
CA GLU A 17 -9.31 12.04 5.91
C GLU A 17 -8.01 11.49 6.53
N GLU A 18 -8.06 10.25 7.03
CA GLU A 18 -6.91 9.55 7.63
C GLU A 18 -5.72 9.34 6.67
N LEU A 19 -5.96 9.17 5.37
CA LEU A 19 -4.91 9.03 4.36
C LEU A 19 -4.37 10.39 3.92
N GLN A 20 -5.21 11.42 3.84
CA GLN A 20 -4.76 12.80 3.61
C GLN A 20 -3.86 13.29 4.74
N GLU A 21 -4.24 13.02 6.00
CA GLU A 21 -3.42 13.30 7.18
C GLU A 21 -2.08 12.56 7.10
N PHE A 22 -2.11 11.24 6.83
CA PHE A 22 -0.89 10.45 6.64
C PHE A 22 0.01 11.00 5.54
N ILE A 23 -0.54 11.27 4.36
CA ILE A 23 0.20 11.78 3.20
C ILE A 23 0.90 13.10 3.55
N LYS A 24 0.19 14.01 4.22
CA LYS A 24 0.71 15.31 4.63
C LYS A 24 1.77 15.17 5.72
N ASP A 25 1.48 14.43 6.79
CA ASP A 25 2.34 14.33 7.96
C ASP A 25 3.61 13.52 7.67
N ARG A 26 3.54 12.58 6.72
CA ARG A 26 4.65 11.71 6.34
C ARG A 26 5.33 12.11 5.05
N ASP A 27 4.95 13.26 4.48
CA ASP A 27 5.54 13.84 3.27
C ASP A 27 5.59 12.81 2.12
N VAL A 28 4.45 12.14 1.89
CA VAL A 28 4.29 11.23 0.75
C VAL A 28 4.07 12.09 -0.50
N LYS A 29 4.89 11.84 -1.52
CA LYS A 29 4.88 12.66 -2.72
C LYS A 29 3.69 12.31 -3.62
N PRO A 30 3.11 13.30 -4.33
CA PRO A 30 1.98 13.08 -5.23
C PRO A 30 2.23 12.01 -6.30
N GLU A 31 3.46 11.91 -6.81
CA GLU A 31 3.82 10.88 -7.79
C GLU A 31 3.73 9.45 -7.26
N ASP A 32 3.64 9.25 -5.94
CA ASP A 32 3.57 7.94 -5.30
C ASP A 32 2.17 7.58 -4.79
N PHE A 33 1.17 8.44 -5.03
CA PHE A 33 -0.21 8.17 -4.62
C PHE A 33 -0.78 6.91 -5.29
N TYR A 34 -0.31 6.58 -6.49
CA TYR A 34 -0.69 5.35 -7.17
C TYR A 34 -0.34 4.09 -6.35
N LEU A 35 0.78 4.08 -5.62
CA LEU A 35 1.16 2.95 -4.76
C LEU A 35 0.13 2.75 -3.64
N ILE A 36 -0.38 3.84 -3.06
CA ILE A 36 -1.41 3.78 -2.01
C ILE A 36 -2.74 3.28 -2.59
N GLU A 37 -3.15 3.79 -3.75
CA GLU A 37 -4.37 3.33 -4.43
C GLU A 37 -4.29 1.84 -4.81
N GLU A 38 -3.16 1.40 -5.39
CA GLU A 38 -2.94 0.01 -5.75
C GLU A 38 -2.95 -0.90 -4.51
N LEU A 39 -2.23 -0.53 -3.44
CA LEU A 39 -2.25 -1.27 -2.18
C LEU A 39 -3.66 -1.35 -1.57
N ALA A 40 -4.44 -0.28 -1.67
CA ALA A 40 -5.82 -0.26 -1.18
C ALA A 40 -6.80 -1.04 -2.06
N SER A 41 -6.43 -1.37 -3.30
CA SER A 41 -7.27 -2.16 -4.20
C SER A 41 -7.30 -3.64 -3.80
N PHE A 42 -6.29 -4.12 -3.07
CA PHE A 42 -6.25 -5.50 -2.58
C PHE A 42 -7.32 -5.76 -1.51
N PRO A 43 -7.82 -7.01 -1.41
CA PRO A 43 -8.70 -7.39 -0.33
C PRO A 43 -8.06 -7.12 1.03
N LYS A 44 -8.79 -6.45 1.93
CA LYS A 44 -8.33 -6.18 3.31
C LYS A 44 -7.81 -7.42 4.01
N SER A 45 -8.47 -8.56 3.85
CA SER A 45 -8.02 -9.83 4.41
C SER A 45 -6.62 -10.25 3.93
N MET A 46 -6.29 -9.96 2.67
CA MET A 46 -4.97 -10.23 2.10
C MET A 46 -3.93 -9.26 2.68
N VAL A 47 -4.24 -7.97 2.76
CA VAL A 47 -3.34 -6.98 3.40
C VAL A 47 -3.01 -7.38 4.84
N ILE A 48 -4.02 -7.72 5.64
CA ILE A 48 -3.83 -8.15 7.03
C ILE A 48 -3.00 -9.44 7.09
N MET A 49 -3.39 -10.46 6.33
CA MET A 49 -2.74 -11.79 6.40
C MET A 49 -1.27 -11.71 6.00
N GLU A 50 -0.94 -10.89 5.01
CA GLU A 50 0.36 -10.91 4.38
C GLU A 50 1.31 -9.81 4.90
N LEU A 51 0.80 -8.65 5.32
CA LEU A 51 1.64 -7.49 5.68
C LEU A 51 1.68 -7.18 7.18
N HIS A 52 0.65 -7.55 7.95
CA HIS A 52 0.59 -7.25 9.39
C HIS A 52 1.80 -7.82 10.14
N ASN A 53 2.04 -9.12 9.97
CA ASN A 53 3.15 -9.79 10.65
C ASN A 53 4.51 -9.35 10.10
N LEU A 54 4.57 -9.01 8.81
CA LEU A 54 5.78 -8.54 8.17
C LEU A 54 6.32 -7.29 8.87
N PHE A 55 5.48 -6.27 9.09
CA PHE A 55 5.95 -5.01 9.66
C PHE A 55 6.05 -5.01 11.20
N ASN A 56 5.21 -5.78 11.89
CA ASN A 56 5.30 -5.92 13.35
C ASN A 56 6.46 -6.84 13.79
N THR A 57 6.89 -7.79 12.96
CA THR A 57 7.98 -8.72 13.31
C THR A 57 9.33 -8.19 12.85
N TYR A 58 9.45 -7.84 11.57
CA TYR A 58 10.75 -7.60 10.96
C TYR A 58 11.22 -6.14 11.03
N HIS A 59 10.33 -5.19 11.31
CA HIS A 59 10.68 -3.78 11.47
C HIS A 59 11.51 -3.24 10.29
N GLU A 60 12.70 -2.68 10.54
CA GLU A 60 13.65 -2.20 9.52
C GLU A 60 14.20 -3.30 8.60
N LYS A 61 13.96 -4.58 8.93
CA LYS A 61 14.31 -5.72 8.08
C LYS A 61 13.16 -6.13 7.15
N SER A 62 11.98 -5.53 7.25
CA SER A 62 10.82 -5.87 6.42
C SER A 62 11.09 -5.71 4.93
N GLY A 63 11.97 -4.79 4.51
CA GLY A 63 12.39 -4.71 3.10
C GLY A 63 13.10 -5.97 2.58
N LYS A 64 14.02 -6.53 3.37
CA LYS A 64 14.70 -7.79 3.01
C LYS A 64 13.75 -8.98 3.04
N GLU A 65 12.80 -8.95 3.96
CA GLU A 65 11.79 -10.00 4.03
C GLU A 65 10.83 -9.93 2.83
N LEU A 66 10.41 -8.73 2.40
CA LEU A 66 9.65 -8.53 1.16
C LEU A 66 10.40 -9.10 -0.05
N GLU A 67 11.69 -8.83 -0.20
CA GLU A 67 12.52 -9.43 -1.26
C GLU A 67 12.48 -10.97 -1.22
N ARG A 68 12.59 -11.54 -0.02
CA ARG A 68 12.51 -12.99 0.18
C ARG A 68 11.13 -13.53 -0.19
N MET A 69 10.05 -12.85 0.19
CA MET A 69 8.68 -13.23 -0.13
C MET A 69 8.43 -13.17 -1.64
N ILE A 70 8.79 -12.06 -2.31
CA ILE A 70 8.66 -11.89 -3.76
C ILE A 70 9.38 -12.99 -4.54
N LYS A 71 10.60 -13.35 -4.12
CA LYS A 71 11.41 -14.37 -4.80
C LYS A 71 10.78 -15.77 -4.74
N ASN A 72 10.09 -16.08 -3.65
CA ASN A 72 9.55 -17.41 -3.39
C ASN A 72 8.04 -17.53 -3.65
N GLU A 73 7.35 -16.41 -3.89
CA GLU A 73 5.92 -16.39 -4.11
C GLU A 73 5.55 -16.86 -5.52
N ILE A 74 4.54 -17.73 -5.58
CA ILE A 74 4.01 -18.34 -6.80
C ILE A 74 2.66 -17.73 -7.15
N ASP A 75 1.90 -17.27 -6.15
CA ASP A 75 0.64 -16.57 -6.36
C ASP A 75 0.89 -15.16 -6.90
N SER A 76 0.34 -14.87 -8.09
CA SER A 76 0.60 -13.60 -8.77
C SER A 76 0.06 -12.39 -8.00
N GLN A 77 -1.08 -12.53 -7.32
CA GLN A 77 -1.69 -11.41 -6.59
C GLN A 77 -0.90 -11.08 -5.32
N ARG A 78 -0.49 -12.10 -4.56
CA ARG A 78 0.36 -11.90 -3.38
C ARG A 78 1.71 -11.29 -3.77
N LYS A 79 2.29 -11.79 -4.87
CA LYS A 79 3.56 -11.27 -5.37
C LYS A 79 3.44 -9.79 -5.74
N GLU A 80 2.38 -9.41 -6.45
CA GLU A 80 2.10 -8.01 -6.80
C GLU A 80 1.94 -7.14 -5.55
N LEU A 81 1.17 -7.59 -4.55
CA LEU A 81 1.06 -6.91 -3.25
C LEU A 81 2.43 -6.66 -2.62
N TYR A 82 3.31 -7.66 -2.60
CA TYR A 82 4.67 -7.51 -2.05
C TYR A 82 5.53 -6.56 -2.86
N GLU A 83 5.45 -6.61 -4.19
CA GLU A 83 6.22 -5.74 -5.07
C GLU A 83 5.84 -4.27 -4.89
N ILE A 84 4.54 -3.97 -4.82
CA ILE A 84 4.05 -2.60 -4.60
C ILE A 84 4.42 -2.14 -3.18
N MET A 85 4.24 -2.99 -2.17
CA MET A 85 4.62 -2.65 -0.80
C MET A 85 6.14 -2.44 -0.65
N LYS A 86 6.96 -3.21 -1.38
CA LYS A 86 8.41 -3.02 -1.44
C LYS A 86 8.77 -1.69 -2.08
N GLN A 87 8.12 -1.30 -3.18
CA GLN A 87 8.34 0.01 -3.80
C GLN A 87 8.04 1.15 -2.81
N PHE A 88 6.93 1.06 -2.08
CA PHE A 88 6.61 2.05 -1.06
C PHE A 88 7.65 2.06 0.06
N TYR A 89 8.04 0.88 0.56
CA TYR A 89 9.05 0.72 1.60
C TYR A 89 10.41 1.31 1.21
N GLU A 90 10.87 1.09 -0.02
CA GLU A 90 12.17 1.61 -0.49
C GLU A 90 12.20 3.14 -0.55
N LYS A 91 11.06 3.78 -0.82
CA LYS A 91 10.94 5.25 -0.86
C LYS A 91 10.78 5.87 0.52
N TYR A 92 10.03 5.20 1.41
CA TYR A 92 9.50 5.83 2.62
C TYR A 92 9.97 5.19 3.92
N GLY A 93 10.55 4.00 3.86
CA GLY A 93 11.06 3.26 5.00
C GLY A 93 9.97 2.60 5.84
N TRP A 94 10.44 1.83 6.83
CA TRP A 94 9.60 0.97 7.66
C TRP A 94 8.45 1.70 8.36
N GLU A 95 8.72 2.81 9.05
CA GLU A 95 7.72 3.49 9.88
C GLU A 95 6.50 3.93 9.04
N LYS A 96 6.75 4.45 7.84
CA LYS A 96 5.69 4.89 6.93
C LYS A 96 4.96 3.71 6.32
N SER A 97 5.65 2.63 5.95
CA SER A 97 5.01 1.39 5.47
C SER A 97 4.12 0.76 6.53
N TRP A 98 4.59 0.67 7.77
CA TRP A 98 3.81 0.14 8.89
C TRP A 98 2.57 0.99 9.14
N HIS A 99 2.70 2.32 9.17
CA HIS A 99 1.54 3.18 9.37
C HIS A 99 0.54 3.09 8.21
N LEU A 100 1.01 3.07 6.96
CA LEU A 100 0.15 2.87 5.79
C LEU A 100 -0.61 1.54 5.89
N GLU A 101 0.08 0.44 6.19
CA GLU A 101 -0.54 -0.87 6.38
C GLU A 101 -1.68 -0.80 7.39
N ARG A 102 -1.46 -0.23 8.57
CA ARG A 102 -2.50 -0.03 9.60
C ARG A 102 -3.71 0.78 9.13
N LEU A 103 -3.51 1.77 8.25
CA LEU A 103 -4.62 2.54 7.68
C LEU A 103 -5.43 1.69 6.69
N LEU A 104 -4.76 0.86 5.89
CA LEU A 104 -5.41 -0.07 4.98
C LEU A 104 -6.17 -1.18 5.71
N GLU A 105 -5.71 -1.60 6.90
CA GLU A 105 -6.45 -2.54 7.75
C GLU A 105 -7.77 -1.99 8.28
N LYS A 106 -7.94 -0.66 8.39
CA LYS A 106 -9.18 -0.06 8.90
C LYS A 106 -10.30 0.01 7.86
N LYS A 107 -9.97 -0.17 6.57
CA LYS A 107 -10.90 -0.11 5.43
C LYS A 107 -12.05 -1.13 5.50
#